data_AF-A0A536QXP9-F1
#
_entry.id   AF-A0A536QXP9-F1
#
_cell.length_a   1.000
_cell.length_b   1.000
_cell.length_c   1.000
_cell.angle_alpha   90.00
_cell.angle_beta   90.00
_cell.angle_gamma   90.00
#
_symmetry.space_group_name_H-M   'P 1'
#
loop_
_entity.id
_entity.type
_entity.pdbx_description
1 polymer ?
#
loop_
_entity_poly.entity_id
_entity_poly.type
_entity_poly.pdbx_seq_one_letter_code
_entity_poly.pdbx_strand_id
1 'polypeptide(L)'
;MIRKADPYRDTDVIDARAPRTNQAIVGTLSLLALITGWWPILGVLAGQLAIGLVFGRRYCLPCLLYFEVIQPRVGEGRIEDSRPPRFANIVGAVFLGAATIAYLVGLNAIGLVLGLLVAGLALLAAITGLCVGCEIYRFAARLRGVRARRIDSVDLIELGASTAAGEIVVEFTHPLCTDCRSLEAELRAAGRTVVTVDVSRRPELARKYGVVLVPMAVAVTSSGAVVERLA
;
A
#
# COMPACT_ATOMS: atom_id res chain seq x y z
N MET A 1 -4.05 2.10 22.84
CA MET A 1 -4.10 2.81 21.55
C MET A 1 -5.11 2.08 20.67
N ILE A 2 -6.09 2.78 20.09
CA ILE A 2 -7.07 2.16 19.19
C ILE A 2 -6.47 2.20 17.78
N ARG A 3 -5.98 1.06 17.28
CA ARG A 3 -5.57 0.89 15.88
C ARG A 3 -6.83 0.92 15.00
N LYS A 4 -6.80 1.58 13.84
CA LYS A 4 -7.94 1.58 12.91
C LYS A 4 -7.95 0.31 12.08
N ALA A 5 -6.78 -0.14 11.64
CA ALA A 5 -6.60 -1.43 10.98
C ALA A 5 -5.89 -2.42 11.92
N ASP A 6 -6.45 -3.61 12.07
CA ASP A 6 -5.79 -4.70 12.79
C ASP A 6 -4.67 -5.28 11.92
N PRO A 7 -3.40 -5.27 12.39
CA PRO A 7 -2.26 -5.69 11.58
C PRO A 7 -2.26 -7.19 11.24
N TYR A 8 -3.12 -7.99 11.83
CA TYR A 8 -3.18 -9.43 11.60
C TYR A 8 -4.51 -9.92 11.06
N ARG A 9 -5.58 -9.12 11.14
CA ARG A 9 -6.89 -9.44 10.54
C ARG A 9 -7.10 -8.68 9.23
N ASP A 10 -6.74 -7.40 9.18
CA ASP A 10 -6.92 -6.56 7.99
C ASP A 10 -5.70 -6.67 7.07
N THR A 11 -5.56 -7.84 6.43
CA THR A 11 -4.34 -8.19 5.67
C THR A 11 -4.18 -7.49 4.34
N ASP A 12 -5.27 -7.00 3.75
CA ASP A 12 -5.23 -6.26 2.48
C ASP A 12 -4.67 -4.85 2.63
N VAL A 13 -4.68 -4.28 3.83
CA VAL A 13 -4.17 -2.93 4.10
C VAL A 13 -3.01 -2.97 5.09
N ILE A 14 -2.19 -1.93 5.11
CA ILE A 14 -1.04 -1.82 6.00
C ILE A 14 -0.75 -0.36 6.34
N ASP A 15 -0.24 -0.11 7.54
CA ASP A 15 0.35 1.18 7.89
C ASP A 15 1.60 1.43 7.03
N ALA A 16 1.64 2.54 6.30
CA ALA A 16 2.71 2.90 5.37
C ALA A 16 4.10 3.02 6.03
N ARG A 17 4.17 3.16 7.36
CA ARG A 17 5.44 3.17 8.11
C ARG A 17 6.00 1.77 8.32
N ALA A 18 5.16 0.73 8.36
CA ALA A 18 5.60 -0.66 8.54
C ALA A 18 6.54 -1.17 7.43
N PRO A 19 6.20 -1.05 6.12
CA PRO A 19 7.11 -1.47 5.06
C PRO A 19 8.39 -0.61 5.00
N ARG A 20 8.33 0.66 5.42
CA ARG A 20 9.52 1.52 5.52
C ARG A 20 10.47 1.05 6.63
N THR A 21 9.94 0.65 7.79
CA THR A 21 10.73 0.04 8.85
C THR A 21 11.38 -1.26 8.39
N ASN A 22 10.63 -2.10 7.66
CA ASN A 22 11.19 -3.32 7.07
C ASN A 22 12.33 -3.01 6.09
N GLN A 23 12.16 -2.02 5.21
CA GLN A 23 13.18 -1.58 4.26
C GLN A 23 14.42 -0.99 4.96
N ALA A 24 14.25 -0.21 6.02
CA ALA A 24 15.36 0.28 6.83
C ALA A 24 16.19 -0.87 7.40
N ILE A 25 15.54 -1.89 7.95
CA ILE A 25 16.22 -3.05 8.55
C ILE A 25 16.92 -3.87 7.47
N VAL A 26 16.20 -4.26 6.41
CA VAL A 26 16.76 -5.05 5.31
C VAL A 26 17.93 -4.31 4.64
N GLY A 27 17.76 -3.02 4.36
CA GLY A 27 18.79 -2.20 3.72
C GLY A 27 20.03 -2.03 4.58
N THR A 28 19.85 -1.72 5.87
CA THR A 28 20.96 -1.53 6.82
C THR A 28 21.71 -2.84 7.04
N LEU A 29 21.00 -3.95 7.31
CA LEU A 29 21.64 -5.24 7.53
C LEU A 29 22.32 -5.78 6.27
N SER A 30 21.75 -5.54 5.08
CA SER A 30 22.41 -5.89 3.82
C SER A 30 23.70 -5.08 3.65
N LEU A 31 23.67 -3.77 3.90
CA LEU A 31 24.86 -2.93 3.82
C LEU A 31 25.94 -3.36 4.82
N LEU A 32 25.56 -3.65 6.06
CA LEU A 32 26.46 -4.17 7.08
C LEU A 32 27.09 -5.50 6.68
N ALA A 33 26.31 -6.42 6.11
CA ALA A 33 26.81 -7.70 5.60
C ALA A 33 27.92 -7.52 4.55
N LEU A 34 27.75 -6.54 3.67
CA LEU A 34 28.70 -6.27 2.59
C LEU A 34 29.96 -5.54 3.09
N ILE A 35 29.82 -4.59 4.01
CA ILE A 35 30.96 -3.86 4.61
C ILE A 35 31.81 -4.79 5.48
N THR A 36 31.17 -5.66 6.27
CA THR A 36 31.87 -6.61 7.16
C THR A 36 32.34 -7.88 6.44
N GLY A 37 31.88 -8.11 5.21
CA GLY A 37 32.12 -9.34 4.47
C GLY A 37 31.28 -10.54 4.94
N TRP A 38 30.44 -10.38 5.96
CA TRP A 38 29.61 -11.46 6.50
C TRP A 38 28.32 -11.66 5.69
N TRP A 39 28.48 -12.09 4.43
CA TRP A 39 27.40 -12.31 3.47
C TRP A 39 26.29 -13.29 3.90
N PRO A 40 26.45 -14.25 4.84
CA PRO A 40 25.34 -15.11 5.28
C PRO A 40 24.13 -14.34 5.81
N ILE A 41 24.32 -13.10 6.28
CA ILE A 41 23.24 -12.19 6.67
C ILE A 41 22.25 -11.98 5.51
N LEU A 42 22.71 -11.89 4.25
CA LEU A 42 21.83 -11.75 3.08
C LEU A 42 20.87 -12.93 2.96
N GLY A 43 21.37 -14.15 3.22
CA GLY A 43 20.56 -15.38 3.22
C GLY A 43 19.52 -15.40 4.34
N VAL A 44 19.91 -14.95 5.54
CA VAL A 44 18.97 -14.79 6.67
C VAL A 44 17.87 -13.79 6.34
N LEU A 45 18.21 -12.64 5.74
CA LEU A 45 17.23 -11.65 5.30
C LEU A 45 16.30 -12.19 4.21
N ALA A 46 16.83 -12.90 3.22
CA ALA A 46 16.04 -13.57 2.19
C ALA A 46 15.05 -14.56 2.81
N GLY A 47 15.52 -15.40 3.74
CA GLY A 47 14.69 -16.34 4.50
C GLY A 47 13.61 -15.64 5.32
N GLN A 48 13.96 -14.57 6.03
CA GLN A 48 13.02 -13.80 6.85
C GLN A 48 11.91 -13.14 6.02
N LEU A 49 12.25 -12.63 4.82
CA LEU A 49 11.27 -12.11 3.87
C LEU A 49 10.37 -13.24 3.34
N ALA A 50 10.95 -14.37 2.95
CA ALA A 50 10.20 -15.52 2.46
C ALA A 50 9.21 -16.07 3.52
N ILE A 51 9.66 -16.21 4.77
CA ILE A 51 8.82 -16.63 5.90
C ILE A 51 7.65 -15.66 6.09
N GLY A 52 7.91 -14.35 6.11
CA GLY A 52 6.84 -13.35 6.24
C GLY A 52 5.86 -13.33 5.06
N LEU A 53 6.32 -13.65 3.85
CA LEU A 53 5.50 -13.73 2.65
C LEU A 53 4.58 -14.96 2.63
N VAL A 54 5.08 -16.10 3.12
CA VAL A 54 4.39 -17.40 3.11
C VAL A 54 3.47 -17.56 4.32
N PHE A 55 3.99 -17.31 5.53
CA PHE A 55 3.26 -17.53 6.78
C PHE A 55 2.57 -16.26 7.31
N GLY A 56 2.81 -15.12 6.67
CA GLY A 56 2.17 -13.85 6.96
C GLY A 56 2.91 -12.98 7.98
N ARG A 57 2.34 -11.78 8.22
CA ARG A 57 2.99 -10.68 8.97
C ARG A 57 3.36 -11.05 10.41
N ARG A 58 2.70 -12.03 11.03
CA ARG A 58 3.01 -12.52 12.38
C ARG A 58 4.39 -13.18 12.49
N TYR A 59 4.94 -13.66 11.37
CA TYR A 59 6.27 -14.29 11.33
C TYR A 59 7.34 -13.37 10.73
N CYS A 60 6.97 -12.12 10.43
CA CYS A 60 7.88 -11.10 9.96
C CYS A 60 8.45 -10.32 11.16
N LEU A 61 9.68 -10.60 11.58
CA LEU A 61 10.32 -9.95 12.72
C LEU A 61 10.35 -8.41 12.61
N PRO A 62 10.73 -7.80 11.46
CA PRO A 62 10.62 -6.35 11.28
C PRO A 62 9.19 -5.83 11.41
N CYS A 63 8.20 -6.61 10.97
CA CYS A 63 6.79 -6.25 11.07
C CYS A 63 6.32 -6.29 12.53
N LEU A 64 6.70 -7.31 13.30
CA LEU A 64 6.41 -7.40 14.74
C LEU A 64 7.05 -6.24 15.50
N LEU A 65 8.32 -5.93 15.20
CA LEU A 65 8.98 -4.76 15.77
C LEU A 65 8.18 -3.49 15.47
N TYR A 66 7.72 -3.31 14.24
CA TYR A 66 6.92 -2.15 13.93
C TYR A 66 5.58 -2.15 14.68
N PHE A 67 4.76 -3.20 14.54
CA PHE A 67 3.39 -3.19 15.05
C PHE A 67 3.31 -3.29 16.58
N GLU A 68 4.18 -4.06 17.23
CA GLU A 68 4.10 -4.28 18.68
C GLU A 68 4.99 -3.36 19.50
N VAL A 69 6.01 -2.75 18.89
CA VAL A 69 6.98 -1.93 19.62
C VAL A 69 6.91 -0.48 19.14
N ILE A 70 7.01 -0.21 17.84
CA ILE A 70 7.12 1.16 17.33
C ILE A 70 5.74 1.85 17.27
N GLN A 71 4.78 1.24 16.57
CA GLN A 71 3.44 1.80 16.34
C GLN A 71 2.72 2.19 17.63
N PRO A 72 2.76 1.41 18.74
CA PRO A 72 2.16 1.79 20.03
C PRO A 72 2.67 3.11 20.60
N ARG A 73 3.90 3.50 20.25
CA ARG A 73 4.54 4.73 20.76
C ARG A 73 4.35 5.93 19.83
N VAL A 74 4.35 5.72 18.52
CA VAL A 74 4.31 6.81 17.51
C VAL A 74 2.95 7.00 16.85
N GLY A 75 1.99 6.12 17.16
CA GLY A 75 0.66 6.10 16.55
C GLY A 75 0.65 5.50 15.14
N GLU A 76 -0.56 5.19 14.69
CA GLU A 76 -0.85 4.67 13.35
C GLU A 76 -0.66 5.76 12.29
N GLY A 77 0.11 5.43 11.25
CA GLY A 77 0.33 6.27 10.08
C GLY A 77 -0.81 6.19 9.06
N ARG A 78 -0.51 6.64 7.84
CA ARG A 78 -1.43 6.50 6.71
C ARG A 78 -1.59 5.01 6.37
N ILE A 79 -2.83 4.56 6.21
CA ILE A 79 -3.13 3.21 5.77
C ILE A 79 -3.09 3.16 4.23
N GLU A 80 -2.39 2.18 3.69
CA GLU A 80 -2.24 1.94 2.26
C GLU A 80 -2.46 0.47 1.90
N ASP A 81 -2.60 0.16 0.61
CA ASP A 81 -2.71 -1.21 0.10
C ASP A 81 -1.41 -2.00 0.43
N SER A 82 -1.57 -3.21 0.96
CA SER A 82 -0.47 -4.10 1.32
C SER A 82 0.18 -4.82 0.13
N ARG A 83 -0.50 -4.92 -1.02
CA ARG A 83 -0.06 -5.70 -2.20
C ARG A 83 1.23 -5.15 -2.83
N PRO A 84 1.39 -3.82 -3.08
CA PRO A 84 2.63 -3.30 -3.63
C PRO A 84 3.85 -3.54 -2.72
N PRO A 85 3.80 -3.29 -1.40
CA PRO A 85 4.91 -3.64 -0.51
C PRO A 85 5.20 -5.15 -0.42
N ARG A 86 4.18 -6.01 -0.50
CA ARG A 86 4.39 -7.46 -0.57
C ARG A 86 5.12 -7.87 -1.85
N PHE A 87 4.76 -7.29 -2.99
CA PHE A 87 5.50 -7.50 -4.24
C PHE A 87 6.96 -7.06 -4.11
N ALA A 88 7.23 -5.90 -3.51
CA ALA A 88 8.58 -5.43 -3.26
C ALA A 88 9.38 -6.42 -2.38
N ASN A 89 8.76 -7.00 -1.35
CA ASN A 89 9.38 -8.03 -0.51
C ASN A 89 9.70 -9.33 -1.28
N ILE A 90 8.85 -9.73 -2.24
CA ILE A 90 9.13 -10.89 -3.12
C ILE A 90 10.39 -10.61 -3.94
N VAL A 91 10.46 -9.46 -4.59
CA VAL A 91 11.64 -9.06 -5.38
C VAL A 91 12.88 -9.02 -4.49
N GLY A 92 12.79 -8.43 -3.29
CA GLY A 92 13.87 -8.42 -2.31
C GLY A 92 14.35 -9.82 -1.92
N ALA A 93 13.42 -10.73 -1.63
CA ALA A 93 13.74 -12.12 -1.28
C ALA A 93 14.46 -12.86 -2.43
N VAL A 94 14.00 -12.67 -3.67
CA VAL A 94 14.63 -13.27 -4.86
C VAL A 94 16.04 -12.74 -5.05
N PHE A 95 16.26 -11.43 -4.96
CA PHE A 95 17.56 -10.83 -5.20
C PHE A 95 18.56 -11.16 -4.08
N LEU A 96 18.13 -11.12 -2.82
CA LEU A 96 18.97 -11.53 -1.69
C LEU A 96 19.27 -13.04 -1.74
N GLY A 97 18.30 -13.87 -2.12
CA GLY A 97 18.50 -15.30 -2.34
C GLY A 97 19.52 -15.58 -3.44
N ALA A 98 19.38 -14.90 -4.58
CA ALA A 98 20.33 -14.99 -5.70
C ALA A 98 21.73 -14.49 -5.30
N ALA A 99 21.82 -13.40 -4.54
CA ALA A 99 23.08 -12.92 -3.98
C ALA A 99 23.74 -13.96 -3.07
N THR A 100 22.95 -14.58 -2.20
CA THR A 100 23.41 -15.64 -1.29
C THR A 100 23.95 -16.84 -2.07
N ILE A 101 23.22 -17.30 -3.10
CA ILE A 101 23.65 -18.40 -3.97
C ILE A 101 24.94 -18.03 -4.69
N ALA A 102 25.06 -16.81 -5.22
CA ALA A 102 26.26 -16.34 -5.89
C ALA A 102 27.50 -16.41 -4.97
N TYR A 103 27.37 -15.98 -3.71
CA TYR A 103 28.45 -16.14 -2.72
C TYR A 103 28.78 -17.61 -2.43
N LEU A 104 27.77 -18.48 -2.32
CA LEU A 104 27.97 -19.91 -2.08
C LEU A 104 28.74 -20.61 -3.20
N VAL A 105 28.53 -20.21 -4.46
CA VAL A 105 29.22 -20.78 -5.62
C VAL A 105 30.50 -20.02 -6.02
N GLY A 106 30.95 -19.08 -5.20
CA GLY A 106 32.19 -18.32 -5.41
C GLY A 106 32.08 -17.13 -6.40
N LEU A 107 30.88 -16.80 -6.88
CA LEU A 107 30.61 -15.65 -7.73
C LEU A 107 30.45 -14.35 -6.93
N ASN A 108 31.49 -14.01 -6.15
CA ASN A 108 31.45 -12.93 -5.15
C ASN A 108 31.08 -11.56 -5.72
N ALA A 109 31.54 -11.23 -6.93
CA ALA A 109 31.21 -9.97 -7.58
C ALA A 109 29.70 -9.84 -7.87
N ILE A 110 29.06 -10.92 -8.30
CA ILE A 110 27.62 -10.96 -8.56
C ILE A 110 26.85 -10.83 -7.23
N GLY A 111 27.29 -11.56 -6.20
CA GLY A 111 26.72 -11.47 -4.86
C GLY A 111 26.78 -10.04 -4.30
N LEU A 112 27.93 -9.37 -4.44
CA LEU A 112 28.13 -7.99 -4.02
C LEU A 112 27.20 -7.02 -4.77
N VAL A 113 27.13 -7.11 -6.10
CA VAL A 113 26.29 -6.23 -6.92
C VAL A 113 24.81 -6.38 -6.57
N LEU A 114 24.33 -7.62 -6.46
CA LEU A 114 22.93 -7.88 -6.09
C LEU A 114 22.62 -7.40 -4.66
N GLY A 115 23.53 -7.63 -3.71
CA GLY A 115 23.41 -7.14 -2.34
C GLY A 115 23.38 -5.62 -2.26
N LEU A 116 24.29 -4.92 -2.96
CA LEU A 116 24.35 -3.46 -3.00
C LEU A 116 23.09 -2.88 -3.64
N LEU A 117 22.58 -3.51 -4.70
CA LEU A 117 21.34 -3.09 -5.34
C LEU A 117 20.16 -3.15 -4.35
N VAL A 118 20.00 -4.26 -3.62
CA VAL A 118 18.94 -4.37 -2.61
C VAL A 118 19.16 -3.37 -1.48
N ALA A 119 20.38 -3.25 -0.95
CA ALA A 119 20.71 -2.32 0.11
C ALA A 119 20.38 -0.87 -0.28
N GLY A 120 20.83 -0.44 -1.47
CA GLY A 120 20.59 0.90 -1.99
C GLY A 120 19.11 1.21 -2.19
N LEU A 121 18.36 0.30 -2.84
CA LEU A 121 16.93 0.51 -3.07
C LEU A 121 16.11 0.49 -1.78
N ALA A 122 16.45 -0.39 -0.83
CA ALA A 122 15.77 -0.46 0.46
C ALA A 122 16.04 0.79 1.31
N LEU A 123 17.28 1.26 1.37
CA LEU A 123 17.63 2.49 2.10
C LEU A 123 17.03 3.74 1.44
N LEU A 124 17.03 3.80 0.10
CA LEU A 124 16.34 4.87 -0.63
C LEU A 124 14.86 4.93 -0.24
N ALA A 125 14.18 3.80 -0.25
CA ALA A 125 12.77 3.71 0.08
C ALA A 125 12.49 4.01 1.57
N ALA A 126 13.39 3.62 2.47
CA ALA A 126 13.30 3.94 3.89
C ALA A 126 13.42 5.45 4.18
N ILE A 127 14.32 6.15 3.47
CA ILE A 127 14.59 7.58 3.70
C ILE A 127 13.57 8.47 2.97
N THR A 128 13.26 8.15 1.71
CA THR A 128 12.43 9.01 0.84
C THR A 128 10.96 8.59 0.80
N GLY A 129 10.64 7.36 1.19
CA GLY A 129 9.33 6.75 0.94
C GLY A 129 9.12 6.27 -0.51
N LEU A 130 10.08 6.48 -1.42
CA LEU A 130 10.00 6.00 -2.80
C LEU A 130 10.43 4.54 -2.90
N CYS A 131 9.46 3.64 -2.90
CA CYS A 131 9.70 2.22 -3.12
C CYS A 131 9.54 1.86 -4.61
N VAL A 132 10.66 1.65 -5.31
CA VAL A 132 10.68 1.29 -6.74
C VAL A 132 9.84 0.04 -7.03
N GLY A 133 9.86 -0.96 -6.15
CA GLY A 133 9.01 -2.16 -6.29
C GLY A 133 7.52 -1.85 -6.25
N CYS A 134 7.09 -0.93 -5.37
CA CYS A 134 5.69 -0.50 -5.32
C CYS A 134 5.27 0.24 -6.60
N GLU A 135 6.14 1.08 -7.15
CA GLU A 135 5.85 1.80 -8.41
C GLU A 135 5.80 0.84 -9.61
N ILE A 136 6.69 -0.14 -9.68
CA ILE A 136 6.63 -1.20 -10.70
C ILE A 136 5.30 -1.96 -10.60
N TYR A 137 4.86 -2.32 -9.40
CA TYR A 137 3.58 -3.00 -9.19
C TYR A 137 2.41 -2.16 -9.69
N ARG A 138 2.36 -0.87 -9.31
CA ARG A 138 1.29 0.06 -9.73
C ARG A 138 1.28 0.25 -11.25
N PHE A 139 2.45 0.40 -11.85
CA PHE A 139 2.60 0.51 -13.30
C PHE A 139 2.11 -0.76 -14.01
N ALA A 140 2.53 -1.93 -13.54
CA ALA A 140 2.08 -3.21 -14.09
C ALA A 140 0.56 -3.42 -13.92
N ALA A 141 -0.02 -3.02 -12.79
CA ALA A 141 -1.45 -3.07 -12.57
C ALA A 141 -2.22 -2.20 -13.57
N ARG A 142 -1.73 -0.97 -13.85
CA ARG A 142 -2.31 -0.09 -14.88
C ARG A 142 -2.24 -0.71 -16.28
N LEU A 143 -1.13 -1.38 -16.62
CA LEU A 143 -0.97 -2.06 -17.91
C LEU A 143 -1.91 -3.27 -18.07
N ARG A 144 -2.23 -3.97 -16.96
CA ARG A 144 -3.18 -5.10 -16.95
C ARG A 144 -4.66 -4.67 -17.05
N GLY A 145 -4.93 -3.39 -17.31
CA GLY A 145 -6.29 -2.90 -17.49
C GLY A 145 -7.05 -2.67 -16.18
N VAL A 146 -6.36 -2.63 -15.03
CA VAL A 146 -6.95 -2.12 -13.78
C VAL A 146 -7.09 -0.60 -13.92
N ARG A 147 -8.13 -0.19 -14.65
CA ARG A 147 -8.57 1.20 -14.79
C ARG A 147 -9.94 1.32 -14.15
N ALA A 148 -10.12 2.40 -13.39
CA ALA A 148 -11.45 2.85 -13.01
C ALA A 148 -12.30 2.97 -14.28
N ARG A 149 -13.44 2.27 -14.32
CA ARG A 149 -14.42 2.50 -15.38
C ARG A 149 -14.88 3.95 -15.28
N ARG A 150 -15.08 4.62 -16.41
CA ARG A 150 -15.70 5.95 -16.40
C ARG A 150 -17.13 5.77 -15.88
N ILE A 151 -17.48 6.52 -14.83
CA ILE A 151 -18.85 6.65 -14.37
C ILE A 151 -19.43 7.83 -15.13
N ASP A 152 -20.43 7.58 -15.97
CA ASP A 152 -21.09 8.64 -16.74
C ASP A 152 -22.32 9.20 -16.00
N SER A 153 -22.96 8.38 -15.16
CA SER A 153 -24.09 8.79 -14.32
C SER A 153 -24.22 7.89 -13.09
N VAL A 154 -24.91 8.41 -12.08
CA VAL A 154 -25.15 7.77 -10.78
C VAL A 154 -26.60 7.92 -10.39
N ASP A 155 -27.22 6.85 -9.88
CA ASP A 155 -28.58 6.89 -9.36
C ASP A 155 -28.59 7.46 -7.92
N LEU A 156 -28.90 8.74 -7.79
CA LEU A 156 -28.93 9.45 -6.51
C LEU A 156 -29.95 8.87 -5.52
N ILE A 157 -31.06 8.31 -6.00
CA ILE A 157 -32.11 7.75 -5.14
C ILE A 157 -31.61 6.44 -4.52
N GLU A 158 -30.99 5.56 -5.32
CA GLU A 158 -30.37 4.31 -4.85
C GLU A 158 -29.24 4.57 -3.83
N LEU A 159 -28.53 5.68 -4.01
CA LEU A 159 -27.49 6.14 -3.08
C LEU A 159 -28.04 6.85 -1.83
N GLY A 160 -29.36 7.09 -1.75
CA GLY A 160 -29.99 7.75 -0.60
C GLY A 160 -29.72 9.26 -0.53
N ALA A 161 -29.36 9.88 -1.64
CA ALA A 161 -29.16 11.32 -1.73
C ALA A 161 -30.51 12.02 -1.99
N SER A 162 -30.98 12.82 -1.02
CA SER A 162 -32.06 13.77 -1.24
C SER A 162 -31.53 14.96 -2.03
N THR A 163 -32.28 15.43 -3.03
CA THR A 163 -31.96 16.62 -3.86
C THR A 163 -31.72 17.85 -2.99
N ALA A 164 -30.47 18.06 -2.59
CA ALA A 164 -30.04 19.23 -1.84
C ALA A 164 -29.62 20.35 -2.80
N ALA A 165 -29.84 21.60 -2.41
CA ALA A 165 -29.35 22.75 -3.16
C ALA A 165 -27.82 22.82 -3.04
N GLY A 166 -27.09 22.61 -4.15
CA GLY A 166 -25.63 22.69 -4.20
C GLY A 166 -25.00 21.64 -5.12
N GLU A 167 -23.68 21.70 -5.25
CA GLU A 167 -22.90 20.69 -5.97
C GLU A 167 -22.84 19.38 -5.15
N ILE A 168 -23.41 18.31 -5.69
CA ILE A 168 -23.43 16.99 -5.04
C ILE A 168 -22.18 16.23 -5.48
N VAL A 169 -21.46 15.65 -4.53
CA VAL A 169 -20.32 14.77 -4.81
C VAL A 169 -20.64 13.39 -4.28
N VAL A 170 -20.54 12.38 -5.15
CA VAL A 170 -20.62 10.98 -4.76
C VAL A 170 -19.21 10.47 -4.55
N GLU A 171 -18.89 10.06 -3.33
CA GLU A 171 -17.60 9.48 -2.97
C GLU A 171 -17.75 7.99 -2.63
N PHE A 172 -17.09 7.13 -3.39
CA PHE A 172 -16.88 5.74 -3.01
C PHE A 172 -15.69 5.64 -2.06
N THR A 173 -15.94 5.12 -0.86
CA THR A 173 -15.01 5.14 0.28
C THR A 173 -14.87 3.76 0.93
N HIS A 174 -13.94 3.63 1.87
CA HIS A 174 -13.74 2.44 2.69
C HIS A 174 -13.31 2.84 4.11
N PRO A 175 -13.77 2.17 5.19
CA PRO A 175 -13.51 2.60 6.57
C PRO A 175 -12.02 2.65 6.95
N LEU A 176 -11.21 1.79 6.34
CA LEU A 176 -9.75 1.73 6.55
C LEU A 176 -8.95 2.66 5.63
N CYS A 177 -9.60 3.35 4.69
CA CYS A 177 -8.93 4.23 3.73
C CYS A 177 -8.67 5.60 4.37
N THR A 178 -7.41 5.91 4.66
CA THR A 178 -7.06 7.23 5.20
C THR A 178 -7.26 8.34 4.17
N ASP A 179 -6.88 8.12 2.92
CA ASP A 179 -7.03 9.12 1.85
C ASP A 179 -8.50 9.48 1.58
N CYS A 180 -9.41 8.50 1.68
CA CYS A 180 -10.85 8.73 1.51
C CYS A 180 -11.39 9.67 2.59
N ARG A 181 -11.03 9.47 3.86
CA ARG A 181 -11.46 10.38 4.93
C ARG A 181 -10.88 11.78 4.80
N SER A 182 -9.64 11.90 4.33
CA SER A 182 -9.03 13.20 4.06
C SER A 182 -9.78 13.93 2.94
N LEU A 183 -10.05 13.23 1.83
CA LEU A 183 -10.82 13.76 0.71
C LEU A 183 -12.23 14.17 1.14
N GLU A 184 -12.94 13.33 1.89
CA GLU A 184 -14.28 13.64 2.40
C GLU A 184 -14.27 14.95 3.23
N ALA A 185 -13.29 15.10 4.11
CA ALA A 185 -13.14 16.29 4.94
C ALA A 185 -12.84 17.55 4.10
N GLU A 186 -11.96 17.45 3.11
CA GLU A 186 -11.65 18.55 2.17
C GLU A 186 -12.88 18.96 1.36
N LEU A 187 -13.63 18.00 0.80
CA LEU A 187 -14.83 18.25 0.01
C LEU A 187 -15.94 18.90 0.86
N ARG A 188 -16.16 18.42 2.08
CA ARG A 188 -17.13 19.03 3.01
C ARG A 188 -16.70 20.42 3.45
N ALA A 189 -15.41 20.64 3.69
CA ALA A 189 -14.87 21.97 4.03
C ALA A 189 -15.01 22.97 2.88
N ALA A 190 -14.97 22.51 1.64
CA ALA A 190 -15.28 23.29 0.44
C ALA A 190 -16.79 23.57 0.25
N GLY A 191 -17.66 23.16 1.19
CA GLY A 191 -19.10 23.39 1.14
C GLY A 191 -19.88 22.47 0.20
N ARG A 192 -19.25 21.38 -0.29
CA ARG A 192 -19.92 20.40 -1.17
C ARG A 192 -20.78 19.43 -0.37
N THR A 193 -21.88 18.99 -0.96
CA THR A 193 -22.73 17.94 -0.36
C THR A 193 -22.17 16.57 -0.73
N VAL A 194 -21.48 15.92 0.21
CA VAL A 194 -20.82 14.63 -0.03
C VAL A 194 -21.72 13.46 0.38
N VAL A 195 -22.07 12.63 -0.61
CA VAL A 195 -22.79 11.36 -0.48
C VAL A 195 -21.76 10.23 -0.49
N THR A 196 -21.58 9.57 0.65
CA THR A 196 -20.57 8.52 0.81
C THR A 196 -21.16 7.13 0.57
N VAL A 197 -20.47 6.35 -0.26
CA VAL A 197 -20.77 4.95 -0.54
C VAL A 197 -19.65 4.09 0.04
N ASP A 198 -19.89 3.50 1.21
CA ASP A 198 -18.96 2.55 1.82
C ASP A 198 -18.98 1.22 1.05
N VAL A 199 -17.94 0.98 0.26
CA VAL A 199 -17.83 -0.21 -0.60
C VAL A 199 -17.68 -1.51 0.19
N SER A 200 -17.30 -1.44 1.47
CA SER A 200 -17.26 -2.62 2.35
C SER A 200 -18.66 -3.09 2.75
N ARG A 201 -19.62 -2.16 2.87
CA ARG A 201 -21.02 -2.44 3.21
C ARG A 201 -21.90 -2.66 1.99
N ARG A 202 -21.58 -1.99 0.87
CA ARG A 202 -22.33 -2.02 -0.39
C ARG A 202 -21.44 -2.40 -1.60
N PRO A 203 -20.83 -3.60 -1.60
CA PRO A 203 -19.91 -4.04 -2.67
C PRO A 203 -20.60 -4.19 -4.04
N GLU A 204 -21.92 -4.40 -4.06
CA GLU A 204 -22.74 -4.42 -5.27
C GLU A 204 -22.73 -3.09 -6.02
N LEU A 205 -22.73 -1.96 -5.31
CA LEU A 205 -22.64 -0.64 -5.93
C LEU A 205 -21.26 -0.39 -6.52
N ALA A 206 -20.20 -0.80 -5.83
CA ALA A 206 -18.85 -0.72 -6.37
C ALA A 206 -18.72 -1.52 -7.68
N ARG A 207 -19.31 -2.73 -7.75
CA ARG A 207 -19.36 -3.52 -8.99
C ARG A 207 -20.21 -2.86 -10.08
N LYS A 208 -21.40 -2.36 -9.74
CA LYS A 208 -22.34 -1.69 -10.67
C LYS A 208 -21.66 -0.51 -11.37
N TYR A 209 -20.99 0.33 -10.60
CA TYR A 209 -20.32 1.53 -11.09
C TYR A 209 -18.86 1.29 -11.54
N GLY A 210 -18.36 0.05 -11.47
CA GLY A 210 -17.00 -0.29 -11.91
C GLY A 210 -15.88 0.34 -11.08
N VAL A 211 -16.15 0.55 -9.79
CA VAL A 211 -15.20 1.10 -8.82
C VAL A 211 -14.29 -0.01 -8.33
N VAL A 212 -13.02 0.06 -8.74
CA VAL A 212 -11.99 -0.96 -8.41
C VAL A 212 -11.05 -0.46 -7.30
N LEU A 213 -10.90 0.86 -7.17
CA LEU A 213 -10.02 1.53 -6.21
C LEU A 213 -10.77 2.70 -5.58
N VAL A 214 -10.51 2.93 -4.29
CA VAL A 214 -11.00 4.09 -3.53
C VAL A 214 -9.80 4.90 -3.01
N PRO A 215 -9.93 6.23 -2.79
CA PRO A 215 -11.15 7.01 -3.02
C PRO A 215 -11.47 7.18 -4.50
N MET A 216 -12.75 7.23 -4.82
CA MET A 216 -13.25 7.66 -6.12
C MET A 216 -14.37 8.66 -5.89
N ALA A 217 -14.23 9.87 -6.40
CA ALA A 217 -15.20 10.94 -6.19
C ALA A 217 -15.60 11.59 -7.50
N VAL A 218 -16.91 11.74 -7.70
CA VAL A 218 -17.49 12.38 -8.89
C VAL A 218 -18.47 13.47 -8.47
N ALA A 219 -18.33 14.65 -9.06
CA ALA A 219 -19.32 15.71 -8.97
C ALA A 219 -20.47 15.38 -9.92
N VAL A 220 -21.70 15.47 -9.42
CA VAL A 220 -22.91 15.10 -10.16
C VAL A 220 -23.95 16.21 -10.12
N THR A 221 -24.73 16.31 -11.19
CA THR A 221 -25.91 17.19 -11.25
C THR A 221 -27.03 16.63 -10.36
N SER A 222 -28.09 17.42 -10.19
CA SER A 222 -29.34 16.96 -9.54
C SER A 222 -30.01 15.78 -10.26
N SER A 223 -29.72 15.57 -11.55
CA SER A 223 -30.17 14.39 -12.32
C SER A 223 -29.24 13.18 -12.20
N GLY A 224 -28.14 13.29 -11.46
CA GLY A 224 -27.14 12.23 -11.30
C GLY A 224 -26.15 12.11 -12.45
N ALA A 225 -26.12 13.04 -13.41
CA ALA A 225 -25.13 13.05 -14.48
C ALA A 225 -23.78 13.52 -13.95
N VAL A 226 -22.69 12.83 -14.30
CA VAL A 226 -21.33 13.19 -13.86
C VAL A 226 -20.85 14.42 -14.62
N VAL A 227 -20.50 15.47 -13.87
CA VAL A 227 -19.97 16.73 -14.40
C VAL A 227 -18.45 16.70 -14.42
N GLU A 228 -17.85 16.22 -13.33
CA GLU A 228 -16.41 16.21 -13.15
C GLU A 228 -16.00 15.01 -12.29
N ARG A 229 -14.81 14.47 -12.57
CA ARG A 229 -14.17 13.48 -11.70
C ARG A 229 -13.13 14.17 -10.82
N LEU A 230 -13.32 14.08 -9.51
CA LEU A 230 -12.49 14.73 -8.49
C LEU A 230 -11.40 13.78 -7.95
N ALA A 231 -11.66 12.47 -7.96
CA ALA A 231 -10.72 11.40 -7.59
C ALA A 231 -10.99 10.09 -8.35
#